data_AF-A0A847CF61-F1
#
_entry.id   AF-A0A847CF61-F1
#
_cell.length_a   1.000
_cell.length_b   1.000
_cell.length_c   1.000
_cell.angle_alpha   90.00
_cell.angle_beta   90.00
_cell.angle_gamma   90.00
#
_symmetry.space_group_name_H-M   'P 1'
#
loop_
_entity.id
_entity.type
_entity.pdbx_description
1 polymer ?
#
loop_
_entity_poly.entity_id
_entity_poly.type
_entity_poly.pdbx_seq_one_letter_code
_entity_poly.pdbx_strand_id
1 'polypeptide(L)'
;MDATKPLRELLKFAKVHEYEKQGQGPEYKVIIESHFVTKDNVTNTTASLYRPVTKHGDPRIWFSNLKTYCKPCNLLAILILDKALYVINLSDKEIQKSLFDKGHVFTYLTYSLNEYISPYEELLEKLHEIHRRGFIPSITAGDPGVGDTLENALGIQRNNSKSPDYKGIELKATRISKNGKTKNVTRSTLFTKVQDSGLTYSEILDKYGKVQITRGQTESRKQIYETLSTKKYNAYGLKFIVAYDDDKLNLVDNAEPTPNLVSSWDFDVLRKTLLTKHPETFWVKAASEIREQWEYFRYDKVVHTKNPNALLLALLVDNGEITADLAAHIKPDGSYRDHGLLFKILPQNIHDLLGEEKNYDL
;
A
#
# COMPACT_ATOMS: atom_id res chain seq x y z
N MET A 1 -21.06 3.94 -32.09
CA MET A 1 -21.51 4.68 -30.89
C MET A 1 -20.36 5.56 -30.43
N ASP A 2 -20.65 6.62 -29.67
CA ASP A 2 -19.61 7.46 -29.07
C ASP A 2 -18.86 6.71 -27.97
N ALA A 3 -17.54 6.82 -27.97
CA ALA A 3 -16.74 6.41 -26.83
C ALA A 3 -16.76 7.56 -25.81
N THR A 4 -17.73 7.48 -24.90
CA THR A 4 -17.91 8.47 -23.83
C THR A 4 -16.65 8.57 -22.96
N LYS A 5 -16.46 9.69 -22.26
CA LYS A 5 -15.28 9.91 -21.41
C LYS A 5 -15.04 8.75 -20.41
N PRO A 6 -16.04 8.24 -19.66
CA PRO A 6 -15.81 7.12 -18.75
C PRO A 6 -15.30 5.85 -19.46
N LEU A 7 -15.82 5.54 -20.66
CA LEU A 7 -15.37 4.40 -21.43
C LEU A 7 -13.93 4.56 -21.91
N ARG A 8 -13.53 5.78 -22.31
CA ARG A 8 -12.15 6.07 -22.71
C ARG A 8 -11.18 5.92 -21.54
N GLU A 9 -11.55 6.43 -20.37
CA GLU A 9 -10.74 6.26 -19.16
C GLU A 9 -10.63 4.78 -18.76
N LEU A 10 -11.72 4.01 -18.86
CA LEU A 10 -11.71 2.56 -18.62
C LEU A 10 -10.73 1.83 -19.54
N LEU A 11 -10.80 2.09 -20.86
CA LEU A 11 -9.90 1.48 -21.86
C LEU A 11 -8.44 1.87 -21.63
N LYS A 12 -8.18 3.12 -21.23
CA LYS A 12 -6.84 3.62 -20.91
C LYS A 12 -6.29 3.00 -19.64
N PHE A 13 -7.08 2.95 -18.57
CA PHE A 13 -6.71 2.34 -17.29
C PHE A 13 -6.40 0.85 -17.44
N ALA A 14 -7.24 0.14 -18.19
CA ALA A 14 -7.04 -1.28 -18.50
C ALA A 14 -5.93 -1.53 -19.54
N LYS A 15 -5.26 -0.48 -20.02
CA LYS A 15 -4.18 -0.53 -21.02
C LYS A 15 -4.61 -1.23 -22.33
N VAL A 16 -5.88 -1.09 -22.71
CA VAL A 16 -6.44 -1.64 -23.95
C VAL A 16 -6.29 -0.63 -25.09
N HIS A 17 -6.63 0.64 -24.86
CA HIS A 17 -6.55 1.68 -25.90
C HIS A 17 -6.49 3.09 -25.31
N GLU A 18 -5.77 3.99 -25.97
CA GLU A 18 -5.68 5.42 -25.62
C GLU A 18 -6.02 6.27 -26.85
N TYR A 19 -7.24 6.81 -26.87
CA TYR A 19 -7.75 7.58 -28.01
C TYR A 19 -6.97 8.87 -28.26
N GLU A 20 -6.37 9.45 -27.22
CA GLU A 20 -5.55 10.67 -27.29
C GLU A 20 -4.32 10.49 -28.19
N LYS A 21 -3.83 9.24 -28.32
CA LYS A 21 -2.69 8.88 -29.17
C LYS A 21 -3.12 8.35 -30.55
N GLN A 22 -4.42 8.17 -30.79
CA GLN A 22 -4.94 7.61 -32.03
C GLN A 22 -5.11 8.68 -33.12
N GLY A 23 -4.62 8.38 -34.32
CA GLY A 23 -4.88 9.19 -35.53
C GLY A 23 -6.35 9.16 -35.97
N GLN A 24 -6.71 10.05 -36.90
CA GLN A 24 -8.05 10.07 -37.49
C GLN A 24 -8.07 9.31 -38.81
N GLY A 25 -9.12 8.53 -39.06
CA GLY A 25 -9.33 7.81 -40.31
C GLY A 25 -9.45 6.30 -40.11
N PRO A 26 -9.98 5.59 -41.13
CA PRO A 26 -10.10 4.13 -41.11
C PRO A 26 -8.76 3.40 -40.95
N GLU A 27 -7.66 4.00 -41.39
CA GLU A 27 -6.29 3.47 -41.32
C GLU A 27 -5.73 3.40 -39.89
N TYR A 28 -6.26 4.21 -38.97
CA TYR A 28 -5.89 4.18 -37.55
C TYR A 28 -6.88 3.38 -36.69
N LYS A 29 -7.82 2.66 -37.32
CA LYS A 29 -8.81 1.84 -36.60
C LYS A 29 -8.09 0.71 -35.86
N VAL A 30 -8.42 0.56 -34.59
CA VAL A 30 -7.97 -0.55 -33.75
C VAL A 30 -9.10 -1.55 -33.60
N ILE A 31 -8.82 -2.84 -33.84
CA ILE A 31 -9.76 -3.94 -33.63
C ILE A 31 -9.39 -4.64 -32.33
N ILE A 32 -10.34 -4.74 -31.42
CA ILE A 32 -10.19 -5.41 -30.13
C ILE A 32 -11.11 -6.63 -30.12
N GLU A 33 -10.61 -7.74 -29.58
CA GLU A 33 -11.41 -8.94 -29.32
C GLU A 33 -12.56 -8.61 -28.37
N SER A 34 -13.75 -9.13 -28.65
CA SER A 34 -14.93 -8.80 -27.83
C SER A 34 -15.92 -9.96 -27.80
N HIS A 35 -16.79 -9.96 -26.80
CA HIS A 35 -17.81 -10.99 -26.64
C HIS A 35 -19.14 -10.38 -26.21
N PHE A 36 -20.23 -10.98 -26.68
CA PHE A 36 -21.57 -10.72 -26.15
C PHE A 36 -21.93 -11.77 -25.11
N VAL A 37 -22.26 -11.33 -23.90
CA VAL A 37 -22.68 -12.21 -22.81
C VAL A 37 -24.20 -12.34 -22.85
N THR A 38 -24.71 -13.55 -23.07
CA THR A 38 -26.15 -13.85 -23.06
C THR A 38 -26.53 -14.59 -21.79
N LYS A 39 -27.82 -14.86 -21.58
CA LYS A 39 -28.29 -15.52 -20.36
C LYS A 39 -27.65 -16.88 -20.08
N ASP A 40 -27.24 -17.62 -21.11
CA ASP A 40 -26.79 -19.02 -21.04
C ASP A 40 -25.48 -19.29 -21.80
N ASN A 41 -24.93 -18.30 -22.52
CA ASN A 41 -23.73 -18.47 -23.35
C ASN A 41 -22.97 -17.15 -23.56
N VAL A 42 -21.72 -17.26 -24.04
CA VAL A 42 -20.88 -16.14 -24.47
C VAL A 42 -20.55 -16.31 -25.95
N THR A 43 -20.80 -15.28 -26.75
CA THR A 43 -20.60 -15.34 -28.21
C THR A 43 -19.55 -14.34 -28.68
N ASN A 44 -18.65 -14.78 -29.56
CA ASN A 44 -17.54 -13.95 -30.04
C ASN A 44 -18.03 -12.84 -30.97
N THR A 45 -17.39 -11.68 -30.86
CA THR A 45 -17.55 -10.52 -31.73
C THR A 45 -16.24 -9.73 -31.77
N THR A 46 -16.26 -8.51 -32.32
CA THR A 46 -15.11 -7.60 -32.33
C THR A 46 -15.57 -6.18 -32.08
N ALA A 47 -14.71 -5.38 -31.44
CA ALA A 47 -14.91 -3.95 -31.29
C ALA A 47 -13.95 -3.17 -32.19
N SER A 48 -14.49 -2.30 -33.03
CA SER A 48 -13.73 -1.31 -33.78
C SER A 48 -13.66 0.00 -33.01
N LEU A 49 -12.46 0.42 -32.62
CA LEU A 49 -12.19 1.71 -31.97
C LEU A 49 -11.53 2.63 -32.99
N TYR A 50 -12.13 3.79 -33.26
CA TYR A 50 -11.63 4.70 -34.30
C TYR A 50 -12.02 6.16 -34.04
N ARG A 51 -11.32 7.06 -34.71
CA ARG A 51 -11.66 8.49 -34.81
C ARG A 51 -11.98 8.80 -36.28
N PRO A 52 -13.18 9.26 -36.63
CA PRO A 52 -13.53 9.57 -38.03
C PRO A 52 -12.76 10.80 -38.53
N VAL A 53 -12.61 10.94 -39.86
CA VAL A 53 -12.03 12.13 -40.48
C VAL A 53 -13.05 13.27 -40.45
N THR A 54 -13.04 14.05 -39.37
CA THR A 54 -13.87 15.25 -39.19
C THR A 54 -13.08 16.32 -38.43
N LYS A 55 -13.61 17.54 -38.31
CA LYS A 55 -12.92 18.66 -37.63
C LYS A 55 -12.41 18.31 -36.22
N HIS A 56 -13.13 17.47 -35.47
CA HIS A 56 -12.76 17.04 -34.12
C HIS A 56 -12.40 15.54 -34.02
N GLY A 57 -12.90 14.72 -34.95
CA GLY A 57 -12.63 13.28 -34.98
C GLY A 57 -13.00 12.59 -33.66
N ASP A 58 -14.26 12.73 -33.24
CA ASP A 58 -14.71 12.25 -31.93
C ASP A 58 -14.52 10.73 -31.80
N PRO A 59 -13.91 10.26 -30.69
CA PRO A 59 -13.72 8.84 -30.41
C PRO A 59 -15.01 8.00 -30.55
N ARG A 60 -14.93 6.95 -31.37
CA ARG A 60 -16.02 5.98 -31.57
C ARG A 60 -15.58 4.58 -31.17
N ILE A 61 -16.57 3.82 -30.72
CA ILE A 61 -16.50 2.37 -30.57
C ILE A 61 -17.66 1.74 -31.33
N TRP A 62 -17.44 0.59 -31.96
CA TRP A 62 -18.46 -0.16 -32.67
C TRP A 62 -18.28 -1.65 -32.50
N PHE A 63 -19.28 -2.34 -31.95
CA PHE A 63 -19.28 -3.79 -31.86
C PHE A 63 -19.89 -4.41 -33.12
N SER A 64 -19.19 -5.37 -33.71
CA SER A 64 -19.69 -6.15 -34.84
C SER A 64 -20.97 -6.88 -34.43
N ASN A 65 -21.94 -6.97 -35.34
CA ASN A 65 -23.24 -7.61 -35.11
C ASN A 65 -24.06 -7.06 -33.92
N LEU A 66 -23.77 -5.86 -33.40
CA LEU A 66 -24.47 -5.31 -32.23
C LEU A 66 -26.01 -5.28 -32.39
N LYS A 67 -26.50 -5.07 -33.62
CA LYS A 67 -27.94 -5.02 -33.92
C LYS A 67 -28.67 -6.34 -33.66
N THR A 68 -27.97 -7.48 -33.68
CA THR A 68 -28.57 -8.79 -33.36
C THR A 68 -28.62 -9.04 -31.85
N TYR A 69 -27.86 -8.26 -31.07
CA TYR A 69 -27.72 -8.45 -29.62
C TYR A 69 -28.50 -7.42 -28.78
N CYS A 70 -28.69 -6.20 -29.27
CA CYS A 70 -29.43 -5.18 -28.54
C CYS A 70 -30.33 -4.31 -29.42
N LYS A 71 -31.29 -3.63 -28.77
CA LYS A 71 -32.16 -2.63 -29.39
C LYS A 71 -31.67 -1.21 -29.10
N PRO A 72 -32.04 -0.20 -29.92
CA PRO A 72 -31.82 1.19 -29.57
C PRO A 72 -32.32 1.49 -28.16
N CYS A 73 -31.59 2.35 -27.44
CA CYS A 73 -31.86 2.74 -26.04
C CYS A 73 -31.69 1.63 -24.99
N ASN A 74 -31.15 0.45 -25.34
CA ASN A 74 -30.70 -0.50 -24.33
C ASN A 74 -29.44 0.01 -23.60
N LEU A 75 -29.40 -0.23 -22.29
CA LEU A 75 -28.25 -0.01 -21.43
C LEU A 75 -27.28 -1.17 -21.60
N LEU A 76 -26.08 -0.88 -22.10
CA LEU A 76 -25.01 -1.86 -22.25
C LEU A 76 -23.91 -1.58 -21.22
N ALA A 77 -23.56 -2.58 -20.43
CA ALA A 77 -22.34 -2.56 -19.64
C ALA A 77 -21.19 -3.16 -20.46
N ILE A 78 -20.00 -2.60 -20.28
CA ILE A 78 -18.76 -3.07 -20.91
C ILE A 78 -17.79 -3.41 -19.79
N LEU A 79 -17.31 -4.65 -19.78
CA LEU A 79 -16.26 -5.14 -18.90
C LEU A 79 -15.01 -5.43 -19.73
N ILE A 80 -13.85 -5.36 -19.08
CA ILE A 80 -12.57 -5.67 -19.70
C ILE A 80 -11.92 -6.79 -18.90
N LEU A 81 -11.71 -7.93 -19.54
CA LEU A 81 -11.06 -9.11 -18.97
C LEU A 81 -9.99 -9.57 -19.97
N ASP A 82 -8.75 -9.71 -19.52
CA ASP A 82 -7.59 -10.07 -20.35
C ASP A 82 -7.48 -9.30 -21.67
N LYS A 83 -7.73 -7.99 -21.62
CA LYS A 83 -7.74 -7.05 -22.76
C LYS A 83 -8.85 -7.28 -23.80
N ALA A 84 -9.73 -8.25 -23.61
CA ALA A 84 -10.95 -8.43 -24.40
C ALA A 84 -12.12 -7.66 -23.76
N LEU A 85 -13.07 -7.22 -24.60
CA LEU A 85 -14.26 -6.49 -24.14
C LEU A 85 -15.48 -7.42 -24.04
N TYR A 86 -16.14 -7.42 -22.89
CA TYR A 86 -17.37 -8.19 -22.67
C TYR A 86 -18.55 -7.24 -22.57
N VAL A 87 -19.52 -7.39 -23.47
CA VAL A 87 -20.70 -6.53 -23.56
C VAL A 87 -21.89 -7.27 -22.96
N ILE A 88 -22.54 -6.62 -21.99
CA ILE A 88 -23.70 -7.15 -21.28
C ILE A 88 -24.88 -6.20 -21.49
N ASN A 89 -25.97 -6.70 -22.06
CA ASN A 89 -27.20 -5.94 -22.22
C ASN A 89 -28.01 -5.93 -20.92
N LEU A 90 -27.79 -4.90 -20.08
CA LEU A 90 -28.50 -4.71 -18.82
C LEU A 90 -29.97 -4.31 -19.00
N SER A 91 -30.44 -4.07 -20.22
CA SER A 91 -31.88 -3.91 -20.49
C SER A 91 -32.60 -5.22 -20.79
N ASP A 92 -31.88 -6.32 -20.94
CA ASP A 92 -32.47 -7.65 -21.15
C ASP A 92 -32.85 -8.30 -19.81
N LYS A 93 -34.13 -8.65 -19.65
CA LYS A 93 -34.65 -9.23 -18.40
C LYS A 93 -34.09 -10.62 -18.10
N GLU A 94 -33.79 -11.43 -19.11
CA GLU A 94 -33.23 -12.75 -18.87
C GLU A 94 -31.76 -12.67 -18.44
N ILE A 95 -31.00 -11.72 -19.00
CA ILE A 95 -29.64 -11.43 -18.56
C ILE A 95 -29.63 -10.87 -17.13
N GLN A 96 -30.51 -9.92 -16.82
CA GLN A 96 -30.66 -9.41 -15.45
C GLN A 96 -30.99 -10.53 -14.48
N LYS A 97 -31.94 -11.40 -14.82
CA LYS A 97 -32.30 -12.56 -13.99
C LYS A 97 -31.10 -13.50 -13.79
N SER A 98 -30.38 -13.84 -14.86
CA SER A 98 -29.17 -14.67 -14.79
C SER A 98 -28.06 -14.03 -13.95
N LEU A 99 -28.01 -12.69 -13.87
CA LEU A 99 -27.08 -11.96 -13.01
C LEU A 99 -27.52 -11.97 -11.52
N PHE A 100 -28.79 -11.68 -11.23
CA PHE A 100 -29.28 -11.57 -9.85
C PHE A 100 -29.56 -12.92 -9.18
N ASP A 101 -29.99 -13.93 -9.93
CA ASP A 101 -30.29 -15.27 -9.43
C ASP A 101 -29.05 -16.17 -9.40
N LYS A 102 -27.85 -15.61 -9.57
CA LYS A 102 -26.57 -16.35 -9.64
C LYS A 102 -26.54 -17.42 -10.75
N GLY A 103 -27.16 -17.13 -11.90
CA GLY A 103 -27.15 -17.98 -13.10
C GLY A 103 -25.85 -17.91 -13.89
N HIS A 104 -25.89 -18.26 -15.18
CA HIS A 104 -24.70 -18.33 -16.03
C HIS A 104 -23.99 -16.96 -16.19
N VAL A 105 -24.73 -15.85 -16.32
CA VAL A 105 -24.10 -14.51 -16.42
C VAL A 105 -23.31 -14.19 -15.15
N PHE A 106 -23.91 -14.38 -13.98
CA PHE A 106 -23.21 -14.21 -12.70
C PHE A 106 -22.01 -15.15 -12.60
N THR A 107 -22.20 -16.44 -12.91
CA THR A 107 -21.15 -17.45 -12.81
C THR A 107 -19.98 -17.14 -13.73
N TYR A 108 -20.25 -16.77 -14.99
CA TYR A 108 -19.23 -16.42 -15.96
C TYR A 108 -18.44 -15.20 -15.51
N LEU A 109 -19.13 -14.13 -15.08
CA LEU A 109 -18.46 -12.95 -14.55
C LEU A 109 -17.64 -13.26 -13.30
N THR A 110 -18.17 -14.07 -12.39
CA THR A 110 -17.47 -14.45 -11.16
C THR A 110 -16.29 -15.37 -11.45
N TYR A 111 -16.40 -16.29 -12.41
CA TYR A 111 -15.33 -17.20 -12.80
C TYR A 111 -14.20 -16.45 -13.53
N SER A 112 -14.54 -15.56 -14.47
CA SER A 112 -13.57 -14.71 -15.13
C SER A 112 -12.94 -13.68 -14.19
N LEU A 113 -13.63 -13.27 -13.12
CA LEU A 113 -13.04 -12.52 -12.01
C LEU A 113 -12.20 -13.41 -11.08
N ASN A 114 -12.54 -14.68 -10.91
CA ASN A 114 -11.77 -15.64 -10.10
C ASN A 114 -10.46 -16.06 -10.78
N GLU A 115 -10.34 -15.98 -12.12
CA GLU A 115 -9.01 -16.03 -12.78
C GLU A 115 -8.16 -14.79 -12.47
N TYR A 116 -8.78 -13.75 -11.92
CA TYR A 116 -8.16 -12.55 -11.38
C TYR A 116 -8.36 -12.47 -9.86
N ILE A 117 -7.94 -13.51 -9.12
CA ILE A 117 -7.92 -13.48 -7.64
C ILE A 117 -7.32 -12.13 -7.21
N SER A 118 -8.09 -11.35 -6.45
CA SER A 118 -7.62 -10.03 -6.02
C SER A 118 -6.30 -10.21 -5.26
N PRO A 119 -5.32 -9.28 -5.36
CA PRO A 119 -4.10 -9.36 -4.56
C PRO A 119 -4.37 -9.60 -3.07
N TYR A 120 -5.50 -9.07 -2.59
CA TYR A 120 -6.04 -9.28 -1.26
C TYR A 120 -6.37 -10.76 -0.95
N GLU A 121 -7.20 -11.42 -1.77
CA GLU A 121 -7.58 -12.83 -1.59
C GLU A 121 -6.39 -13.77 -1.77
N GLU A 122 -5.55 -13.51 -2.78
CA GLU A 122 -4.36 -14.30 -3.07
C GLU A 122 -3.38 -14.25 -1.90
N LEU A 123 -3.15 -13.05 -1.34
CA LEU A 123 -2.28 -12.88 -0.19
C LEU A 123 -2.85 -13.56 1.05
N LEU A 124 -4.15 -13.44 1.30
CA LEU A 124 -4.78 -14.07 2.46
C LEU A 124 -4.69 -15.60 2.39
N GLU A 125 -4.93 -16.22 1.23
CA GLU A 125 -4.77 -17.67 1.07
C GLU A 125 -3.31 -18.11 1.26
N LYS A 126 -2.34 -17.37 0.71
CA LYS A 126 -0.91 -17.64 0.96
C LYS A 126 -0.55 -17.55 2.44
N LEU A 127 -1.16 -16.63 3.19
CA LEU A 127 -0.96 -16.52 4.63
C LEU A 127 -1.57 -17.70 5.39
N HIS A 128 -2.74 -18.19 4.97
CA HIS A 128 -3.30 -19.45 5.50
C HIS A 128 -2.39 -20.65 5.18
N GLU A 129 -1.84 -20.75 3.98
CA GLU A 129 -0.85 -21.78 3.63
C GLU A 129 0.39 -21.73 4.53
N ILE A 130 0.90 -20.52 4.79
CA ILE A 130 2.02 -20.29 5.70
C ILE A 130 1.66 -20.69 7.13
N HIS A 131 0.48 -20.31 7.62
CA HIS A 131 0.00 -20.68 8.95
C HIS A 131 -0.09 -22.20 9.12
N ARG A 132 -0.64 -22.91 8.12
CA ARG A 132 -0.77 -24.39 8.12
C ARG A 132 0.56 -25.13 8.26
N ARG A 133 1.69 -24.49 7.92
CA ARG A 133 3.05 -25.05 8.12
C ARG A 133 3.49 -25.00 9.59
N GLY A 134 2.73 -24.35 10.46
CA GLY A 134 3.05 -24.18 11.87
C GLY A 134 4.24 -23.24 12.08
N PHE A 135 5.11 -23.60 13.03
CA PHE A 135 6.30 -22.81 13.35
C PHE A 135 7.41 -23.03 12.33
N ILE A 136 7.67 -22.02 11.50
CA ILE A 136 8.76 -22.03 10.51
C ILE A 136 10.02 -21.37 11.10
N PRO A 137 11.23 -21.88 10.79
CA PRO A 137 12.46 -21.31 11.31
C PRO A 137 12.69 -19.90 10.75
N SER A 138 13.19 -19.01 11.59
CA SER A 138 13.59 -17.68 11.13
C SER A 138 14.74 -17.78 10.13
N ILE A 139 14.74 -16.92 9.11
CA ILE A 139 15.88 -16.80 8.20
C ILE A 139 16.89 -15.72 8.63
N THR A 140 16.51 -14.85 9.57
CA THR A 140 17.31 -13.71 10.03
C THR A 140 17.24 -13.60 11.54
N ALA A 141 18.38 -13.54 12.22
CA ALA A 141 18.42 -13.35 13.66
C ALA A 141 17.91 -11.95 14.09
N GLY A 142 17.28 -11.88 15.27
CA GLY A 142 16.90 -10.62 15.92
C GLY A 142 15.60 -10.00 15.41
N ASP A 143 15.41 -8.71 15.68
CA ASP A 143 14.14 -8.01 15.44
C ASP A 143 13.60 -8.14 14.00
N PRO A 144 14.42 -8.04 12.92
CA PRO A 144 13.94 -8.17 11.55
C PRO A 144 13.38 -9.56 11.21
N GLY A 145 13.76 -10.60 11.97
CA GLY A 145 13.47 -11.99 11.65
C GLY A 145 12.00 -12.29 11.37
N VAL A 146 11.06 -11.68 12.10
CA VAL A 146 9.61 -11.91 11.92
C VAL A 146 9.10 -11.44 10.55
N GLY A 147 9.65 -10.34 10.03
CA GLY A 147 9.31 -9.78 8.72
C GLY A 147 10.05 -10.50 7.60
N ASP A 148 11.38 -10.60 7.71
CA ASP A 148 12.23 -11.26 6.71
C ASP A 148 11.75 -12.70 6.44
N THR A 149 11.34 -13.42 7.48
CA THR A 149 10.84 -14.81 7.34
C THR A 149 9.48 -14.86 6.64
N LEU A 150 8.60 -13.88 6.87
CA LEU A 150 7.30 -13.81 6.21
C LEU A 150 7.47 -13.52 4.72
N GLU A 151 8.24 -12.48 4.40
CA GLU A 151 8.54 -12.08 3.03
C GLU A 151 9.15 -13.25 2.25
N ASN A 152 10.15 -13.92 2.82
CA ASN A 152 10.76 -15.09 2.21
C ASN A 152 9.76 -16.25 2.00
N ALA A 153 8.87 -16.50 2.98
CA ALA A 153 7.84 -17.52 2.84
C ALA A 153 6.80 -17.20 1.74
N LEU A 154 6.59 -15.92 1.44
CA LEU A 154 5.77 -15.42 0.33
C LEU A 154 6.52 -15.36 -1.01
N GLY A 155 7.82 -15.67 -1.03
CA GLY A 155 8.67 -15.55 -2.22
C GLY A 155 9.06 -14.10 -2.57
N ILE A 156 8.93 -13.17 -1.61
CA ILE A 156 9.30 -11.77 -1.77
C ILE A 156 10.78 -11.61 -1.42
N GLN A 157 11.55 -11.04 -2.35
CA GLN A 157 12.94 -10.70 -2.11
C GLN A 157 13.05 -9.36 -1.37
N ARG A 158 13.92 -9.33 -0.36
CA ARG A 158 14.24 -8.11 0.39
C ARG A 158 14.70 -7.02 -0.57
N ASN A 159 14.09 -5.85 -0.45
CA ASN A 159 14.37 -4.70 -1.30
C ASN A 159 14.22 -3.40 -0.51
N ASN A 160 14.66 -2.29 -1.10
CA ASN A 160 14.54 -0.93 -0.52
C ASN A 160 13.43 -0.13 -1.25
N SER A 161 12.42 -0.79 -1.80
CA SER A 161 11.35 -0.13 -2.53
C SER A 161 10.50 0.73 -1.59
N LYS A 162 9.97 1.82 -2.16
CA LYS A 162 8.95 2.65 -1.50
C LYS A 162 7.53 2.15 -1.77
N SER A 163 7.37 1.26 -2.74
CA SER A 163 6.10 0.65 -3.09
C SER A 163 5.71 -0.44 -2.09
N PRO A 164 4.41 -0.78 -1.99
CA PRO A 164 3.96 -1.86 -1.14
C PRO A 164 4.56 -3.22 -1.54
N ASP A 165 4.74 -4.10 -0.56
CA ASP A 165 5.50 -5.35 -0.70
C ASP A 165 4.83 -6.38 -1.62
N TYR A 166 3.49 -6.41 -1.66
CA TYR A 166 2.72 -7.43 -2.37
C TYR A 166 1.63 -6.82 -3.26
N LYS A 167 1.94 -6.60 -4.55
CA LYS A 167 0.95 -6.20 -5.59
C LYS A 167 0.03 -5.03 -5.17
N GLY A 168 0.55 -4.06 -4.41
CA GLY A 168 -0.21 -2.91 -3.89
C GLY A 168 -0.61 -2.99 -2.41
N ILE A 169 -0.29 -4.08 -1.73
CA ILE A 169 -0.53 -4.29 -0.29
C ILE A 169 0.81 -4.30 0.46
N GLU A 170 0.92 -3.47 1.50
CA GLU A 170 2.10 -3.46 2.37
C GLU A 170 2.00 -4.54 3.44
N LEU A 171 3.12 -5.17 3.77
CA LEU A 171 3.22 -6.21 4.79
C LEU A 171 3.94 -5.68 6.03
N LYS A 172 3.30 -5.82 7.19
CA LYS A 172 3.89 -5.46 8.48
C LYS A 172 3.77 -6.61 9.47
N ALA A 173 4.86 -7.35 9.64
CA ALA A 173 4.91 -8.47 10.58
C ALA A 173 5.32 -8.02 11.99
N THR A 174 4.60 -8.49 13.02
CA THR A 174 4.90 -8.18 14.43
C THR A 174 4.74 -9.40 15.32
N ARG A 175 5.58 -9.51 16.36
CA ARG A 175 5.50 -10.58 17.37
C ARG A 175 4.43 -10.23 18.41
N ILE A 176 3.44 -11.10 18.60
CA ILE A 176 2.41 -10.95 19.65
C ILE A 176 2.74 -11.75 20.91
N SER A 177 3.50 -12.84 20.78
CA SER A 177 3.97 -13.64 21.90
C SER A 177 5.37 -14.20 21.63
N LYS A 178 6.10 -14.54 22.69
CA LYS A 178 7.37 -15.25 22.64
C LYS A 178 7.39 -16.34 23.71
N ASN A 179 7.60 -17.59 23.32
CA ASN A 179 7.53 -18.78 24.19
C ASN A 179 6.23 -18.81 25.01
N GLY A 180 5.09 -18.55 24.36
CA GLY A 180 3.77 -18.51 25.00
C GLY A 180 3.49 -17.28 25.87
N LYS A 181 4.45 -16.36 26.05
CA LYS A 181 4.26 -15.12 26.83
C LYS A 181 3.92 -13.94 25.93
N THR A 182 2.84 -13.24 26.22
CA THR A 182 2.43 -12.02 25.51
C THR A 182 3.52 -10.95 25.56
N LYS A 183 3.80 -10.33 24.41
CA LYS A 183 4.76 -9.23 24.30
C LYS A 183 4.08 -7.90 24.57
N ASN A 184 4.81 -6.95 25.15
CA ASN A 184 4.34 -5.58 25.27
C ASN A 184 4.06 -5.00 23.87
N VAL A 185 2.97 -4.27 23.76
CA VAL A 185 2.61 -3.55 22.54
C VAL A 185 3.65 -2.45 22.29
N THR A 186 4.21 -2.43 21.07
CA THR A 186 5.14 -1.40 20.61
C THR A 186 4.55 -0.64 19.44
N ARG A 187 4.99 0.61 19.24
CA ARG A 187 4.62 1.39 18.05
C ARG A 187 5.06 0.69 16.77
N SER A 188 4.18 0.66 15.77
CA SER A 188 4.43 0.17 14.43
C SER A 188 5.09 1.25 13.58
N THR A 189 6.15 0.92 12.84
CA THR A 189 6.70 1.83 11.83
C THR A 189 5.77 1.91 10.63
N LEU A 190 5.31 3.12 10.31
CA LEU A 190 4.59 3.43 9.08
C LEU A 190 5.61 3.47 7.93
N PHE A 191 6.43 4.51 7.92
CA PHE A 191 7.44 4.74 6.88
C PHE A 191 8.68 5.43 7.45
N THR A 192 9.74 5.46 6.66
CA THR A 192 10.95 6.24 6.94
C THR A 192 11.04 7.42 5.97
N LYS A 193 11.40 8.62 6.46
CA LYS A 193 11.55 9.79 5.58
C LYS A 193 12.64 10.75 6.06
N VAL A 194 13.62 11.01 5.18
CA VAL A 194 14.62 12.07 5.39
C VAL A 194 13.98 13.46 5.35
N GLN A 195 14.60 14.41 6.03
CA GLN A 195 14.17 15.81 6.06
C GLN A 195 14.17 16.43 4.66
N ASP A 196 13.26 17.38 4.44
CA ASP A 196 13.19 18.16 3.20
C ASP A 196 14.11 19.39 3.29
N SER A 197 14.37 19.89 4.50
CA SER A 197 15.36 20.96 4.75
C SER A 197 16.05 20.84 6.11
N GLY A 198 17.20 21.52 6.26
CA GLY A 198 17.99 21.57 7.50
C GLY A 198 19.02 20.44 7.63
N LEU A 199 19.42 20.15 8.86
CA LEU A 199 20.49 19.19 9.13
C LEU A 199 20.11 17.77 8.68
N THR A 200 21.07 17.08 8.09
CA THR A 200 21.01 15.65 7.81
C THR A 200 21.06 14.83 9.09
N TYR A 201 20.66 13.56 8.98
CA TYR A 201 20.72 12.62 10.09
C TYR A 201 22.11 12.47 10.70
N SER A 202 23.15 12.42 9.85
CA SER A 202 24.55 12.39 10.30
C SER A 202 24.92 13.67 11.05
N GLU A 203 24.53 14.84 10.55
CA GLU A 203 24.80 16.13 11.22
C GLU A 203 24.03 16.27 12.54
N ILE A 204 22.79 15.78 12.61
CA ILE A 204 22.02 15.70 13.86
C ILE A 204 22.73 14.79 14.86
N LEU A 205 23.17 13.61 14.43
CA LEU A 205 23.96 12.71 15.27
C LEU A 205 25.26 13.39 15.72
N ASP A 206 25.90 14.17 14.86
CA ASP A 206 27.14 14.84 15.21
C ASP A 206 26.97 15.95 16.24
N LYS A 207 25.91 16.74 16.07
CA LYS A 207 25.60 17.88 16.93
C LYS A 207 25.00 17.46 18.28
N TYR A 208 24.07 16.50 18.27
CA TYR A 208 23.28 16.15 19.45
C TYR A 208 23.62 14.75 20.01
N GLY A 209 24.24 13.87 19.24
CA GLY A 209 24.55 12.51 19.67
C GLY A 209 25.45 12.44 20.90
N LYS A 210 25.24 11.42 21.72
CA LYS A 210 26.00 11.19 22.96
C LYS A 210 26.86 9.94 22.82
N VAL A 211 28.07 9.99 23.37
CA VAL A 211 28.91 8.79 23.54
C VAL A 211 28.40 8.01 24.73
N GLN A 212 28.00 6.75 24.49
CA GLN A 212 27.43 5.91 25.52
C GLN A 212 27.70 4.44 25.26
N ILE A 213 27.80 3.66 26.35
CA ILE A 213 27.87 2.21 26.30
C ILE A 213 26.44 1.68 26.25
N THR A 214 26.11 0.97 25.17
CA THR A 214 24.76 0.42 25.00
C THR A 214 24.58 -0.83 25.88
N ARG A 215 23.37 -1.06 26.37
CA ARG A 215 23.06 -2.25 27.18
C ARG A 215 23.50 -3.53 26.45
N GLY A 216 24.33 -4.34 27.12
CA GLY A 216 24.86 -5.58 26.54
C GLY A 216 26.04 -5.38 25.59
N GLN A 217 26.66 -4.20 25.58
CA GLN A 217 27.92 -3.91 24.90
C GLN A 217 28.97 -3.47 25.92
N THR A 218 30.25 -3.68 25.61
CA THR A 218 31.38 -3.24 26.44
C THR A 218 32.01 -1.94 25.92
N GLU A 219 31.86 -1.67 24.64
CA GLU A 219 32.45 -0.49 23.98
C GLU A 219 31.44 0.66 23.90
N SER A 220 31.93 1.87 24.08
CA SER A 220 31.13 3.08 23.88
C SER A 220 31.07 3.46 22.40
N ARG A 221 29.96 4.04 21.97
CA ARG A 221 29.82 4.61 20.62
C ARG A 221 29.02 5.90 20.66
N LYS A 222 29.28 6.81 19.72
CA LYS A 222 28.46 8.00 19.51
C LYS A 222 27.15 7.57 18.85
N GLN A 223 26.02 7.83 19.52
CA GLN A 223 24.70 7.44 19.02
C GLN A 223 23.59 8.39 19.46
N ILE A 224 22.47 8.31 18.74
CA ILE A 224 21.21 8.95 19.06
C ILE A 224 20.08 7.92 18.85
N TYR A 225 19.41 7.56 19.94
CA TYR A 225 18.29 6.63 19.95
C TYR A 225 17.22 7.18 20.86
N GLU A 226 16.20 7.84 20.29
CA GLU A 226 15.14 8.46 21.08
C GLU A 226 13.90 8.79 20.24
N THR A 227 12.74 8.87 20.89
CA THR A 227 11.48 9.29 20.28
C THR A 227 11.38 10.81 20.23
N LEU A 228 11.06 11.34 19.05
CA LEU A 228 10.59 12.69 18.81
C LEU A 228 9.06 12.74 18.86
N SER A 229 8.55 13.76 19.54
CA SER A 229 7.11 14.07 19.64
C SER A 229 6.91 15.57 19.72
N THR A 230 5.68 16.04 19.54
CA THR A 230 5.29 17.44 19.80
C THR A 230 5.09 17.73 21.29
N LYS A 231 4.93 16.68 22.12
CA LYS A 231 4.49 16.82 23.52
C LYS A 231 5.58 17.32 24.45
N LYS A 232 6.84 16.94 24.22
CA LYS A 232 7.97 17.34 25.05
C LYS A 232 9.28 17.22 24.31
N TYR A 233 10.25 18.03 24.73
CA TYR A 233 11.64 17.81 24.40
C TYR A 233 12.08 16.45 24.93
N ASN A 234 12.82 15.72 24.11
CA ASN A 234 13.39 14.43 24.49
C ASN A 234 14.70 14.60 25.29
N ALA A 235 15.35 13.49 25.65
CA ALA A 235 16.60 13.50 26.42
C ALA A 235 17.81 14.16 25.69
N TYR A 236 17.64 14.49 24.41
CA TYR A 236 18.61 15.20 23.57
C TYR A 236 18.25 16.66 23.34
N GLY A 237 17.19 17.17 24.00
CA GLY A 237 16.75 18.56 23.85
C GLY A 237 16.04 18.82 22.53
N LEU A 238 15.51 17.79 21.86
CA LEU A 238 14.85 17.90 20.55
C LEU A 238 13.34 17.67 20.67
N LYS A 239 12.55 18.45 19.90
CA LYS A 239 11.08 18.35 19.87
C LYS A 239 10.53 18.66 18.49
N PHE A 240 9.37 18.10 18.15
CA PHE A 240 8.61 18.53 16.98
C PHE A 240 7.70 19.74 17.28
N ILE A 241 7.50 20.57 16.27
CA ILE A 241 6.49 21.63 16.24
C ILE A 241 5.77 21.53 14.88
N VAL A 242 4.44 21.49 14.91
CA VAL A 242 3.62 21.58 13.70
C VAL A 242 3.42 23.04 13.35
N ALA A 243 3.92 23.45 12.19
CA ALA A 243 3.70 24.77 11.61
C ALA A 243 2.55 24.66 10.60
N TYR A 244 1.31 24.85 11.07
CA TYR A 244 0.11 24.67 10.25
C TYR A 244 0.05 25.61 9.05
N ASP A 245 0.42 26.88 9.22
CA ASP A 245 0.37 27.89 8.16
C ASP A 245 1.32 27.56 7.00
N ASP A 246 2.44 26.90 7.30
CA ASP A 246 3.46 26.50 6.31
C ASP A 246 3.28 25.04 5.84
N ASP A 247 2.30 24.30 6.38
CA ASP A 247 2.10 22.86 6.18
C ASP A 247 3.40 22.04 6.44
N LYS A 248 4.11 22.36 7.53
CA LYS A 248 5.40 21.74 7.88
C LYS A 248 5.44 21.11 9.27
N LEU A 249 6.23 20.06 9.38
CA LEU A 249 6.70 19.51 10.64
C LEU A 249 8.15 19.96 10.88
N ASN A 250 8.36 20.78 11.91
CA ASN A 250 9.67 21.32 12.26
C ASN A 250 10.25 20.56 13.45
N LEU A 251 11.52 20.14 13.34
CA LEU A 251 12.33 19.70 14.46
C LEU A 251 13.09 20.90 15.02
N VAL A 252 12.97 21.14 16.31
CA VAL A 252 13.65 22.25 17.00
C VAL A 252 14.47 21.75 18.18
N ASP A 253 15.50 22.52 18.55
CA ASP A 253 16.26 22.31 19.79
C ASP A 253 15.67 23.11 20.97
N ASN A 254 16.23 22.93 22.17
CA ASN A 254 15.79 23.60 23.38
C ASN A 254 16.61 24.87 23.69
N ALA A 255 17.12 25.55 22.67
CA ALA A 255 17.85 26.79 22.86
C ALA A 255 16.96 27.92 23.39
N GLU A 256 17.58 28.84 24.12
CA GLU A 256 16.97 30.02 24.73
C GLU A 256 17.53 31.30 24.09
N PRO A 257 16.76 32.39 23.94
CA PRO A 257 15.36 32.56 24.37
C PRO A 257 14.32 31.94 23.42
N THR A 258 14.78 31.48 22.24
CA THR A 258 13.92 30.89 21.22
C THR A 258 14.57 29.62 20.66
N PRO A 259 13.82 28.52 20.52
CA PRO A 259 14.27 27.29 19.88
C PRO A 259 14.87 27.54 18.48
N ASN A 260 15.99 26.89 18.16
CA ASN A 260 16.51 26.90 16.79
C ASN A 260 15.81 25.83 15.95
N LEU A 261 15.51 26.17 14.70
CA LEU A 261 15.12 25.17 13.70
C LEU A 261 16.29 24.26 13.38
N VAL A 262 16.09 22.95 13.51
CA VAL A 262 17.09 21.92 13.20
C VAL A 262 16.88 21.36 11.80
N SER A 263 15.67 20.86 11.53
CA SER A 263 15.27 20.27 10.25
C SER A 263 13.76 20.38 10.07
N SER A 264 13.27 20.26 8.83
CA SER A 264 11.83 20.28 8.53
C SER A 264 11.41 19.23 7.51
N TRP A 265 10.13 18.85 7.57
CA TRP A 265 9.45 18.01 6.59
C TRP A 265 8.17 18.70 6.13
N ASP A 266 7.92 18.68 4.83
CA ASP A 266 6.66 19.15 4.26
C ASP A 266 5.59 18.07 4.47
N PHE A 267 4.47 18.43 5.10
CA PHE A 267 3.41 17.45 5.35
C PHE A 267 2.83 16.90 4.03
N ASP A 268 2.82 17.65 2.94
CA ASP A 268 2.46 17.12 1.62
C ASP A 268 3.32 15.92 1.20
N VAL A 269 4.64 16.00 1.44
CA VAL A 269 5.57 14.91 1.15
C VAL A 269 5.33 13.73 2.08
N LEU A 270 5.07 13.98 3.38
CA LEU A 270 4.73 12.92 4.34
C LEU A 270 3.43 12.21 3.97
N ARG A 271 2.38 12.97 3.59
CA ARG A 271 1.09 12.43 3.13
C ARG A 271 1.27 11.57 1.88
N LYS A 272 2.00 12.04 0.86
CA LYS A 272 2.30 11.27 -0.35
C LYS A 272 3.09 9.99 -0.04
N THR A 273 4.03 10.06 0.89
CA THR A 273 4.80 8.90 1.35
C THR A 273 3.89 7.86 2.00
N LEU A 274 3.01 8.29 2.90
CA LEU A 274 1.99 7.43 3.53
C LEU A 274 1.09 6.78 2.47
N LEU A 275 0.52 7.56 1.55
CA LEU A 275 -0.42 7.07 0.54
C LEU A 275 0.22 6.11 -0.47
N THR A 276 1.52 6.30 -0.76
CA THR A 276 2.27 5.40 -1.64
C THR A 276 2.52 4.06 -0.96
N LYS A 277 2.87 4.09 0.33
CA LYS A 277 3.28 2.90 1.07
C LYS A 277 2.10 2.14 1.68
N HIS A 278 1.07 2.83 2.14
CA HIS A 278 -0.08 2.27 2.85
C HIS A 278 -1.43 2.52 2.16
N PRO A 279 -1.59 2.33 0.83
CA PRO A 279 -2.92 2.34 0.22
C PRO A 279 -3.79 1.20 0.78
N GLU A 280 -3.16 0.06 1.04
CA GLU A 280 -3.69 -1.14 1.69
C GLU A 280 -2.57 -1.79 2.51
N THR A 281 -2.86 -2.36 3.68
CA THR A 281 -1.82 -2.95 4.56
C THR A 281 -2.33 -4.15 5.33
N PHE A 282 -1.52 -5.21 5.34
CA PHE A 282 -1.70 -6.42 6.13
C PHE A 282 -0.73 -6.40 7.31
N TRP A 283 -1.28 -6.20 8.50
CA TRP A 283 -0.58 -6.25 9.78
C TRP A 283 -0.58 -7.68 10.31
N VAL A 284 0.40 -8.48 9.87
CA VAL A 284 0.50 -9.90 10.21
C VAL A 284 1.08 -10.08 11.62
N LYS A 285 0.39 -10.84 12.45
CA LYS A 285 0.72 -11.09 13.86
C LYS A 285 1.26 -12.51 14.01
N ALA A 286 2.44 -12.64 14.61
CA ALA A 286 3.10 -13.92 14.77
C ALA A 286 3.35 -14.28 16.25
N ALA A 287 3.10 -15.52 16.60
CA ALA A 287 3.69 -16.14 17.79
C ALA A 287 5.14 -16.54 17.48
N SER A 288 6.05 -16.39 18.45
CA SER A 288 7.41 -16.90 18.31
C SER A 288 7.82 -17.88 19.39
N GLU A 289 8.67 -18.85 19.02
CA GLU A 289 9.27 -19.84 19.90
C GLU A 289 10.77 -19.89 19.70
N ILE A 290 11.53 -20.06 20.79
CA ILE A 290 12.96 -20.34 20.73
C ILE A 290 13.16 -21.84 20.91
N ARG A 291 13.77 -22.48 19.91
CA ARG A 291 14.18 -23.89 19.94
C ARG A 291 15.67 -23.95 19.70
N GLU A 292 16.42 -24.54 20.63
CA GLU A 292 17.88 -24.70 20.50
C GLU A 292 18.59 -23.38 20.09
N GLN A 293 18.21 -22.27 20.73
CA GLN A 293 18.70 -20.90 20.46
C GLN A 293 18.28 -20.25 19.14
N TRP A 294 17.46 -20.91 18.32
CA TRP A 294 16.92 -20.35 17.09
C TRP A 294 15.45 -19.96 17.24
N GLU A 295 15.06 -18.82 16.63
CA GLU A 295 13.67 -18.34 16.67
C GLU A 295 12.85 -18.96 15.53
N TYR A 296 11.64 -19.39 15.85
CA TYR A 296 10.64 -19.89 14.92
C TYR A 296 9.37 -19.03 15.01
N PHE A 297 8.66 -18.88 13.91
CA PHE A 297 7.43 -18.07 13.84
C PHE A 297 6.25 -18.87 13.32
N ARG A 298 5.09 -18.66 13.93
CA ARG A 298 3.80 -19.04 13.38
C ARG A 298 2.96 -17.79 13.23
N TYR A 299 2.47 -17.52 12.03
CA TYR A 299 1.69 -16.32 11.73
C TYR A 299 0.21 -16.65 11.96
N ASP A 300 -0.41 -16.02 12.94
CA ASP A 300 -1.70 -16.49 13.50
C ASP A 300 -2.87 -15.58 13.14
N LYS A 301 -2.60 -14.30 12.85
CA LYS A 301 -3.65 -13.31 12.64
C LYS A 301 -3.23 -12.24 11.66
N VAL A 302 -4.18 -11.71 10.90
CA VAL A 302 -4.03 -10.52 10.06
C VAL A 302 -4.99 -9.46 10.54
N VAL A 303 -4.49 -8.25 10.74
CA VAL A 303 -5.32 -7.04 10.75
C VAL A 303 -5.14 -6.34 9.41
N HIS A 304 -6.22 -6.09 8.70
CA HIS A 304 -6.21 -5.48 7.38
C HIS A 304 -6.81 -4.07 7.47
N THR A 305 -6.09 -3.10 6.92
CA THR A 305 -6.50 -1.70 6.82
C THR A 305 -6.37 -1.19 5.38
N LYS A 306 -7.25 -0.29 4.96
CA LYS A 306 -7.23 0.32 3.61
C LYS A 306 -7.91 1.68 3.59
N ASN A 307 -7.68 2.43 2.51
CA ASN A 307 -8.21 3.78 2.32
C ASN A 307 -7.72 4.76 3.41
N PRO A 308 -6.40 4.99 3.50
CA PRO A 308 -5.83 5.91 4.48
C PRO A 308 -6.38 7.34 4.38
N ASN A 309 -6.68 7.95 5.52
CA ASN A 309 -7.04 9.36 5.61
C ASN A 309 -5.80 10.21 5.93
N ALA A 310 -4.99 10.48 4.90
CA ALA A 310 -3.75 11.24 5.06
C ALA A 310 -3.95 12.69 5.56
N LEU A 311 -5.16 13.25 5.50
CA LEU A 311 -5.43 14.60 6.00
C LEU A 311 -5.31 14.68 7.53
N LEU A 312 -5.48 13.57 8.23
CA LEU A 312 -5.34 13.50 9.69
C LEU A 312 -3.88 13.44 10.14
N LEU A 313 -2.92 13.29 9.22
CA LEU A 313 -1.51 13.07 9.55
C LEU A 313 -0.94 14.17 10.45
N ALA A 314 -1.18 15.45 10.12
CA ALA A 314 -0.68 16.57 10.92
C ALA A 314 -1.29 16.60 12.33
N LEU A 315 -2.61 16.38 12.42
CA LEU A 315 -3.34 16.34 13.69
C LEU A 315 -2.84 15.21 14.59
N LEU A 316 -2.64 14.01 14.04
CA LEU A 316 -2.17 12.85 14.79
C LEU A 316 -0.71 13.00 15.26
N VAL A 317 0.13 13.67 14.47
CA VAL A 317 1.49 14.06 14.89
C VAL A 317 1.41 15.08 16.02
N ASP A 318 0.58 16.12 15.88
CA ASP A 318 0.42 17.16 16.90
C ASP A 318 -0.14 16.62 18.22
N ASN A 319 -1.05 15.64 18.12
CA ASN A 319 -1.61 14.91 19.25
C ASN A 319 -0.64 13.89 19.87
N GLY A 320 0.54 13.69 19.27
CA GLY A 320 1.56 12.77 19.79
C GLY A 320 1.22 11.29 19.60
N GLU A 321 0.22 11.01 18.77
CA GLU A 321 -0.21 9.66 18.41
C GLU A 321 0.70 9.06 17.35
N ILE A 322 1.14 9.91 16.43
CA ILE A 322 2.26 9.65 15.53
C ILE A 322 3.48 10.36 16.09
N THR A 323 4.53 9.59 16.26
CA THR A 323 5.84 10.04 16.74
C THR A 323 6.90 9.54 15.79
N ALA A 324 8.14 9.99 15.93
CA ALA A 324 9.21 9.48 15.09
C ALA A 324 10.45 9.10 15.89
N ASP A 325 11.09 7.98 15.55
CA ASP A 325 12.30 7.53 16.24
C ASP A 325 13.53 8.02 15.50
N LEU A 326 14.41 8.73 16.22
CA LEU A 326 15.82 8.90 15.86
C LEU A 326 16.52 7.58 16.16
N ALA A 327 17.23 7.04 15.17
CA ALA A 327 17.99 5.80 15.32
C ALA A 327 19.24 5.84 14.45
N ALA A 328 20.34 6.35 15.01
CA ALA A 328 21.62 6.38 14.32
C ALA A 328 22.81 6.21 15.27
N HIS A 329 23.90 5.63 14.76
CA HIS A 329 25.19 5.54 15.48
C HIS A 329 26.37 5.51 14.52
N ILE A 330 27.56 5.81 15.07
CA ILE A 330 28.84 5.61 14.38
C ILE A 330 29.32 4.19 14.68
N LYS A 331 29.68 3.44 13.64
CA LYS A 331 30.28 2.09 13.75
C LYS A 331 31.76 2.16 14.13
N PRO A 332 32.38 1.04 14.55
CA PRO A 332 33.82 1.01 14.88
C PRO A 332 34.74 1.47 13.74
N ASP A 333 34.32 1.28 12.49
CA ASP A 333 35.05 1.72 11.28
C ASP A 333 34.88 3.22 10.95
N GLY A 334 34.13 3.98 11.78
CA GLY A 334 33.83 5.38 11.57
C GLY A 334 32.66 5.65 10.61
N SER A 335 32.07 4.62 9.99
CA SER A 335 30.92 4.79 9.11
C SER A 335 29.62 5.04 9.89
N TYR A 336 28.71 5.83 9.30
CA TYR A 336 27.39 6.08 9.88
C TYR A 336 26.48 4.88 9.63
N ARG A 337 25.81 4.42 10.68
CA ARG A 337 24.64 3.55 10.59
C ARG A 337 23.39 4.40 10.83
N ASP A 338 22.77 4.79 9.74
CA ASP A 338 21.52 5.55 9.72
C ASP A 338 20.34 4.62 9.38
N HIS A 339 19.32 4.59 10.26
CA HIS A 339 18.08 3.85 10.03
C HIS A 339 16.95 4.72 9.44
N GLY A 340 17.22 6.00 9.21
CA GLY A 340 16.26 7.03 8.83
C GLY A 340 15.36 7.45 9.99
N LEU A 341 14.60 8.54 9.78
CA LEU A 341 13.54 8.95 10.69
C LEU A 341 12.34 8.03 10.52
N LEU A 342 12.09 7.20 11.52
CA LEU A 342 11.04 6.20 11.50
C LEU A 342 9.76 6.82 12.06
N PHE A 343 8.79 7.14 11.20
CA PHE A 343 7.46 7.58 11.67
C PHE A 343 6.67 6.37 12.16
N LYS A 344 6.13 6.44 13.37
CA LYS A 344 5.50 5.30 14.05
C LYS A 344 4.21 5.71 14.74
N ILE A 345 3.30 4.75 14.82
CA ILE A 345 1.98 4.89 15.46
C ILE A 345 1.74 3.74 16.43
N LEU A 346 0.99 3.98 17.51
CA LEU A 346 0.52 2.88 18.35
C LEU A 346 -0.53 2.05 17.61
N PRO A 347 -0.52 0.71 17.74
CA PRO A 347 -1.49 -0.15 17.05
C PRO A 347 -2.95 0.24 17.29
N GLN A 348 -3.30 0.69 18.49
CA GLN A 348 -4.66 1.10 18.82
C GLN A 348 -5.15 2.35 18.05
N ASN A 349 -4.24 3.16 17.49
CA ASN A 349 -4.57 4.37 16.74
C ASN A 349 -4.42 4.16 15.22
N ILE A 350 -4.15 2.94 14.77
CA ILE A 350 -4.00 2.65 13.34
C ILE A 350 -5.28 2.98 12.57
N HIS A 351 -6.44 2.63 13.13
CA HIS A 351 -7.74 2.88 12.51
C HIS A 351 -8.02 4.38 12.25
N ASP A 352 -7.50 5.28 13.09
CA ASP A 352 -7.64 6.73 12.93
C ASP A 352 -6.96 7.24 11.65
N LEU A 353 -5.88 6.58 11.21
CA LEU A 353 -5.10 6.98 10.04
C LEU A 353 -5.40 6.11 8.81
N LEU A 354 -5.55 4.81 8.98
CA LEU A 354 -5.54 3.82 7.88
C LEU A 354 -6.92 3.20 7.60
N GLY A 355 -7.98 3.76 8.20
CA GLY A 355 -9.35 3.31 7.99
C GLY A 355 -9.72 2.10 8.84
N GLU A 356 -10.94 1.58 8.63
CA GLU A 356 -11.48 0.48 9.42
C GLU A 356 -10.62 -0.78 9.36
N GLU A 357 -10.49 -1.44 10.53
CA GLU A 357 -9.75 -2.68 10.68
C GLU A 357 -10.64 -3.90 10.42
N LYS A 358 -10.22 -4.75 9.49
CA LYS A 358 -10.78 -6.11 9.32
C LYS A 358 -9.82 -7.14 9.89
N ASN A 359 -10.33 -8.03 10.72
CA ASN A 359 -9.53 -9.03 11.42
C ASN A 359 -9.76 -10.42 10.80
N TYR A 360 -8.68 -11.16 10.58
CA TYR A 360 -8.71 -12.54 10.08
C TYR A 360 -7.82 -13.41 10.97
N ASP A 361 -8.38 -14.52 11.45
CA ASP A 361 -7.59 -15.60 12.04
C ASP A 361 -7.12 -16.52 10.92
N LEU A 362 -5.83 -16.89 10.94
CA LEU A 362 -5.19 -17.68 9.88
C LEU A 362 -5.28 -19.20 10.10
#